data_AF-A0A7Y9DLP4-F1
#
_entry.id   AF-A0A7Y9DLP4-F1
#
_cell.length_a   1.000
_cell.length_b   1.000
_cell.length_c   1.000
_cell.angle_alpha   90.00
_cell.angle_beta   90.00
_cell.angle_gamma   90.00
#
_symmetry.space_group_name_H-M   'P 1'
#
loop_
_entity.id
_entity.type
_entity.pdbx_description
1 polymer ?
#
loop_
_entity_poly.entity_id
_entity_poly.type
_entity_poly.pdbx_seq_one_letter_code
_entity_poly.pdbx_strand_id
1 'polypeptide(L)'
;MGIAGGGAQEQARRATARVERLRRAPATDGLREKLAAAERRQHAWTAGAEGERLVAQALAALEPHGWRLLHDVRWPGRAKANLDHVAIGPGGVVVVDAKNWSGPVTVRDGVLRQGSHRRDEALDGVARAAADMAALLPPRHRSATRGVLCLAAQRGRPAPTAAGVVVVGREDLARHLRSLPRTLSAAAVDELTAALRDQLDGATSPALPEPAQDAPDRGVRLVLALTVVLVVALLVGGFAAFVSQQLGAAG
;
A
#
# COMPACT_ATOMS: atom_id res chain seq x y z
N MET A 1 2.69 -7.12 18.55
CA MET A 1 1.63 -7.08 17.51
C MET A 1 0.33 -6.60 18.11
N GLY A 2 -0.44 -5.82 17.35
CA GLY A 2 -1.78 -5.41 17.74
C GLY A 2 -2.82 -6.48 17.41
N ILE A 3 -4.04 -6.26 17.92
CA ILE A 3 -5.22 -6.97 17.42
C ILE A 3 -5.71 -6.28 16.16
N ALA A 4 -6.22 -7.03 15.18
CA ALA A 4 -6.87 -6.44 14.02
C ALA A 4 -7.99 -5.47 14.45
N GLY A 5 -8.00 -4.25 13.93
CA GLY A 5 -8.94 -3.23 14.38
C GLY A 5 -8.54 -2.53 15.68
N GLY A 6 -7.38 -2.81 16.30
CA GLY A 6 -7.00 -2.28 17.61
C GLY A 6 -6.99 -0.75 17.65
N GLY A 7 -6.22 -0.12 16.76
CA GLY A 7 -6.19 1.34 16.60
C GLY A 7 -7.56 1.93 16.29
N ALA A 8 -8.33 1.34 15.36
CA ALA A 8 -9.67 1.79 15.03
C ALA A 8 -10.65 1.64 16.21
N GLN A 9 -10.54 0.57 17.00
CA GLN A 9 -11.35 0.33 18.18
C GLN A 9 -11.04 1.34 19.28
N GLU A 10 -9.77 1.72 19.47
CA GLU A 10 -9.41 2.79 20.38
C GLU A 10 -9.99 4.13 19.94
N GLN A 11 -9.93 4.46 18.65
CA GLN A 11 -10.57 5.67 18.12
C GLN A 11 -12.09 5.64 18.27
N ALA A 12 -12.73 4.48 18.09
CA ALA A 12 -14.16 4.29 18.33
C ALA A 12 -14.52 4.56 19.80
N ARG A 13 -13.73 4.03 20.75
CA ARG A 13 -13.91 4.29 22.20
C ARG A 13 -13.78 5.78 22.52
N ARG A 14 -12.75 6.45 21.99
CA ARG A 14 -12.54 7.90 22.18
C ARG A 14 -13.69 8.72 21.59
N ALA A 15 -14.20 8.31 20.43
CA ALA A 15 -15.34 8.96 19.80
C ALA A 15 -16.63 8.77 20.62
N THR A 16 -16.90 7.57 21.14
CA THR A 16 -18.02 7.30 22.06
C THR A 16 -17.96 8.18 23.30
N ALA A 17 -16.80 8.23 23.97
CA ALA A 17 -16.61 9.10 25.14
C ALA A 17 -16.85 10.59 24.81
N ARG A 18 -16.52 11.03 23.59
CA ARG A 18 -16.83 12.40 23.14
C ARG A 18 -18.33 12.60 22.92
N VAL A 19 -19.03 11.65 22.29
CA VAL A 19 -20.49 11.73 22.11
C VAL A 19 -21.18 11.83 23.46
N GLU A 20 -20.84 10.96 24.42
CA GLU A 20 -21.43 10.99 25.76
C GLU A 20 -21.18 12.31 26.50
N ARG A 21 -19.96 12.85 26.40
CA ARG A 21 -19.63 14.15 26.99
C ARG A 21 -20.47 15.27 26.39
N LEU A 22 -20.67 15.26 25.07
CA LEU A 22 -21.50 16.26 24.38
C LEU A 22 -22.98 16.11 24.74
N ARG A 23 -23.50 14.89 24.90
CA ARG A 23 -24.89 14.64 25.35
C ARG A 23 -25.17 15.16 26.76
N ARG A 24 -24.14 15.18 27.63
CA ARG A 24 -24.23 15.69 29.01
C ARG A 24 -24.01 17.21 29.11
N ALA A 25 -23.64 17.89 28.02
CA ALA A 25 -23.40 19.33 28.02
C ALA A 25 -24.71 20.13 27.92
N PRO A 26 -24.78 21.36 28.48
CA PRO A 26 -25.95 22.23 28.34
C PRO A 26 -26.30 22.50 26.87
N ALA A 27 -27.59 22.43 26.55
CA ALA A 27 -28.09 22.64 25.20
C ALA A 27 -27.80 24.07 24.71
N THR A 28 -27.05 24.18 23.62
CA THR A 28 -26.75 25.43 22.90
C THR A 28 -26.89 25.16 21.40
N ASP A 29 -27.11 26.20 20.59
CA ASP A 29 -27.34 26.01 19.15
C ASP A 29 -26.17 25.32 18.43
N GLY A 30 -24.93 25.63 18.81
CA GLY A 30 -23.73 24.96 18.29
C GLY A 30 -23.51 23.54 18.84
N LEU A 31 -24.23 23.10 19.88
CA LEU A 31 -24.05 21.76 20.44
C LEU A 31 -24.66 20.68 19.54
N ARG A 32 -25.82 20.94 18.94
CA ARG A 32 -26.52 19.97 18.08
C ARG A 32 -25.65 19.55 16.90
N GLU A 33 -25.03 20.51 16.21
CA GLU A 33 -24.13 20.22 15.10
C GLU A 33 -22.86 19.48 15.55
N LYS A 34 -22.25 19.91 16.67
CA LYS A 34 -21.07 19.25 17.25
C LYS A 34 -21.37 17.81 17.65
N LEU A 35 -22.54 17.54 18.22
CA LEU A 35 -22.98 16.21 18.60
C LEU A 35 -23.19 15.35 17.34
N ALA A 36 -23.92 15.85 16.34
CA ALA A 36 -24.14 15.12 15.10
C ALA A 36 -22.81 14.79 14.37
N ALA A 37 -21.85 15.71 14.36
CA ALA A 37 -20.52 15.46 13.81
C ALA A 37 -19.74 14.42 14.61
N ALA A 38 -19.84 14.44 15.94
CA ALA A 38 -19.21 13.44 16.81
C ALA A 38 -19.83 12.05 16.63
N GLU A 39 -21.15 11.96 16.47
CA GLU A 39 -21.87 10.70 16.22
C GLU A 39 -21.50 10.11 14.86
N ARG A 40 -21.45 10.93 13.79
CA ARG A 40 -20.96 10.48 12.48
C ARG A 40 -19.54 9.91 12.57
N ARG A 41 -18.66 10.58 13.32
CA ARG A 41 -17.28 10.12 13.55
C ARG A 41 -17.24 8.82 14.35
N GLN A 42 -18.04 8.69 15.39
CA GLN A 42 -18.14 7.46 16.20
C GLN A 42 -18.62 6.28 15.35
N HIS A 43 -19.64 6.49 14.52
CA HIS A 43 -20.12 5.48 13.59
C HIS A 43 -19.04 5.07 12.58
N ALA A 44 -18.35 6.04 11.98
CA ALA A 44 -17.27 5.78 11.02
C ALA A 44 -16.13 4.95 11.62
N TRP A 45 -15.66 5.28 12.84
CA TRP A 45 -14.62 4.50 13.50
C TRP A 45 -15.08 3.10 13.90
N THR A 46 -16.33 2.96 14.36
CA THR A 46 -16.91 1.66 14.70
C THR A 46 -17.00 0.77 13.47
N ALA A 47 -17.48 1.30 12.34
CA ALA A 47 -17.54 0.58 11.07
C ALA A 47 -16.14 0.23 10.55
N GLY A 48 -15.15 1.11 10.71
CA GLY A 48 -13.75 0.84 10.35
C GLY A 48 -13.18 -0.35 11.12
N ALA A 49 -13.29 -0.32 12.46
CA ALA A 49 -12.81 -1.39 13.33
C ALA A 49 -13.46 -2.75 13.00
N GLU A 50 -14.77 -2.75 12.71
CA GLU A 50 -15.47 -3.96 12.28
C GLU A 50 -14.97 -4.46 10.92
N GLY A 51 -14.67 -3.55 9.99
CA GLY A 51 -14.10 -3.90 8.69
C GLY A 51 -12.76 -4.63 8.82
N GLU A 52 -11.84 -4.07 9.60
CA GLU A 52 -10.53 -4.68 9.87
C GLU A 52 -10.67 -6.06 10.54
N ARG A 53 -11.58 -6.21 11.52
CA ARG A 53 -11.85 -7.49 12.18
C ARG A 53 -12.35 -8.55 11.21
N LEU A 54 -13.26 -8.17 10.30
CA LEU A 54 -13.79 -9.08 9.27
C LEU A 54 -12.73 -9.50 8.26
N VAL A 55 -11.85 -8.57 7.84
CA VAL A 55 -10.75 -8.89 6.93
C VAL A 55 -9.72 -9.80 7.60
N ALA A 56 -9.37 -9.56 8.86
CA ALA A 56 -8.48 -10.45 9.60
C ALA A 56 -9.02 -11.88 9.71
N GLN A 57 -10.33 -12.06 9.92
CA GLN A 57 -10.95 -13.39 9.90
C GLN A 57 -10.82 -14.08 8.53
N ALA A 58 -10.99 -13.35 7.44
CA ALA A 58 -10.78 -13.90 6.11
C ALA A 58 -9.31 -14.27 5.87
N LEU A 59 -8.36 -13.47 6.38
CA LEU A 59 -6.93 -13.75 6.29
C LEU A 59 -6.52 -14.97 7.13
N ALA A 60 -7.14 -15.23 8.29
CA ALA A 60 -6.83 -16.39 9.14
C ALA A 60 -6.95 -17.72 8.39
N ALA A 61 -7.84 -17.81 7.38
CA ALA A 61 -7.96 -18.98 6.52
C ALA A 61 -6.68 -19.29 5.70
N LEU A 62 -5.70 -18.38 5.66
CA LEU A 62 -4.41 -18.56 4.99
C LEU A 62 -3.37 -19.28 5.85
N GLU A 63 -3.49 -19.26 7.18
CA GLU A 63 -2.46 -19.79 8.10
C GLU A 63 -2.14 -21.28 7.85
N PRO A 64 -3.14 -22.17 7.64
CA PRO A 64 -2.87 -23.57 7.28
C PRO A 64 -2.14 -23.76 5.94
N HIS A 65 -2.07 -22.71 5.12
CA HIS A 65 -1.42 -22.71 3.82
C HIS A 65 -0.02 -22.05 3.85
N GLY A 66 0.57 -21.93 5.03
CA GLY A 66 1.94 -21.43 5.22
C GLY A 66 2.03 -19.91 5.24
N TRP A 67 0.94 -19.21 5.51
CA TRP A 67 0.96 -17.76 5.73
C TRP A 67 1.12 -17.43 7.21
N ARG A 68 1.69 -16.26 7.48
CA ARG A 68 1.82 -15.61 8.79
C ARG A 68 1.18 -14.24 8.69
N LEU A 69 0.43 -13.86 9.71
CA LEU A 69 -0.35 -12.63 9.72
C LEU A 69 0.15 -11.71 10.81
N LEU A 70 0.38 -10.45 10.45
CA LEU A 70 0.64 -9.37 11.38
C LEU A 70 -0.50 -8.37 11.24
N HIS A 71 -1.05 -7.91 12.36
CA HIS A 71 -2.18 -6.99 12.38
C HIS A 71 -1.84 -5.74 13.18
N ASP A 72 -2.39 -4.61 12.73
CA ASP A 72 -2.26 -3.30 13.37
C ASP A 72 -0.79 -2.99 13.72
N VAL A 73 0.07 -3.13 12.72
CA VAL A 73 1.53 -2.95 12.83
C VAL A 73 1.93 -1.54 12.41
N ARG A 74 3.08 -1.04 12.88
CA ARG A 74 3.53 0.31 12.52
C ARG A 74 3.76 0.46 11.03
N TRP A 75 3.38 1.62 10.47
CA TRP A 75 3.74 1.97 9.11
C TRP A 75 5.21 2.47 9.09
N PRO A 76 6.10 1.80 8.33
CA PRO A 76 7.51 2.21 8.22
C PRO A 76 7.68 3.66 7.74
N GLY A 77 8.50 4.45 8.43
CA GLY A 77 8.70 5.87 8.13
C GLY A 77 7.55 6.79 8.54
N ARG A 78 6.49 6.28 9.19
CA ARG A 78 5.34 7.08 9.65
C ARG A 78 4.98 6.79 11.10
N ALA A 79 5.52 7.61 12.02
CA ALA A 79 5.42 7.43 13.47
C ALA A 79 3.98 7.36 14.04
N LYS A 80 2.99 7.91 13.34
CA LYS A 80 1.59 8.01 13.79
C LYS A 80 0.60 7.21 12.93
N ALA A 81 1.10 6.35 12.04
CA ALA A 81 0.28 5.54 11.16
C ALA A 81 0.57 4.05 11.37
N ASN A 82 -0.47 3.24 11.22
CA ASN A 82 -0.40 1.80 11.26
C ASN A 82 -0.82 1.24 9.90
N LEU A 83 -0.44 0.00 9.65
CA LEU A 83 -0.93 -0.85 8.56
C LEU A 83 -1.94 -1.82 9.16
N ASP A 84 -3.11 -1.94 8.55
CA ASP A 84 -4.19 -2.78 9.06
C ASP A 84 -3.71 -4.24 9.17
N HIS A 85 -3.22 -4.80 8.05
CA HIS A 85 -2.67 -6.15 8.02
C HIS A 85 -1.48 -6.31 7.08
N VAL A 86 -0.57 -7.22 7.46
CA VAL A 86 0.54 -7.69 6.63
C VAL A 86 0.49 -9.22 6.62
N ALA A 87 0.34 -9.81 5.45
CA ALA A 87 0.35 -11.25 5.25
C ALA A 87 1.66 -11.68 4.59
N ILE A 88 2.42 -12.57 5.23
CA ILE A 88 3.68 -13.10 4.74
C ILE A 88 3.47 -14.58 4.44
N GLY A 89 3.69 -15.02 3.21
CA GLY A 89 3.50 -16.42 2.85
C GLY A 89 4.14 -16.78 1.52
N PRO A 90 3.81 -17.97 0.96
CA PRO A 90 4.43 -18.42 -0.28
C PRO A 90 4.32 -17.43 -1.43
N GLY A 91 3.24 -16.64 -1.48
CA GLY A 91 3.00 -15.62 -2.50
C GLY A 91 3.81 -14.33 -2.37
N GLY A 92 4.58 -14.16 -1.29
CA GLY A 92 5.31 -12.93 -0.96
C GLY A 92 4.82 -12.23 0.30
N VAL A 93 5.11 -10.93 0.40
CA VAL A 93 4.64 -10.04 1.47
C VAL A 93 3.49 -9.19 0.93
N VAL A 94 2.34 -9.21 1.58
CA VAL A 94 1.14 -8.52 1.11
C VAL A 94 0.67 -7.55 2.19
N VAL A 95 0.72 -6.25 1.89
CA VAL A 95 0.09 -5.23 2.74
C VAL A 95 -1.38 -5.16 2.36
N VAL A 96 -2.27 -5.40 3.32
CA VAL A 96 -3.72 -5.40 3.12
C VAL A 96 -4.33 -4.26 3.92
N ASP A 97 -4.93 -3.31 3.22
CA ASP A 97 -5.73 -2.22 3.80
C ASP A 97 -7.21 -2.61 3.73
N ALA A 98 -7.93 -2.49 4.84
CA ALA A 98 -9.32 -2.87 4.96
C ALA A 98 -10.23 -1.65 4.84
N LYS A 99 -11.15 -1.67 3.87
CA LYS A 99 -12.15 -0.62 3.70
C LYS A 99 -13.56 -1.16 3.88
N ASN A 100 -14.26 -0.64 4.88
CA ASN A 100 -15.67 -0.95 5.12
C ASN A 100 -16.60 0.09 4.48
N TRP A 101 -16.46 0.28 3.16
CA TRP A 101 -17.23 1.27 2.42
C TRP A 101 -18.64 0.77 2.11
N SER A 102 -19.62 1.63 2.36
CA SER A 102 -21.01 1.43 1.93
C SER A 102 -21.24 1.90 0.49
N GLY A 103 -22.33 1.42 -0.11
CA GLY A 103 -22.70 1.76 -1.48
C GLY A 103 -21.84 1.05 -2.54
N PRO A 104 -22.15 1.28 -3.83
CA PRO A 104 -21.49 0.58 -4.93
C PRO A 104 -20.02 0.99 -5.04
N VAL A 105 -19.12 0.01 -5.03
CA VAL A 105 -17.71 0.20 -5.36
C VAL A 105 -17.37 -0.57 -6.63
N THR A 106 -16.68 0.08 -7.54
CA THR A 106 -16.31 -0.50 -8.83
C THR A 106 -14.88 -0.15 -9.19
N VAL A 107 -14.21 -1.08 -9.87
CA VAL A 107 -12.96 -0.80 -10.58
C VAL A 107 -13.27 -0.90 -12.08
N ARG A 108 -13.03 0.17 -12.81
CA ARG A 108 -13.18 0.22 -14.28
C ARG A 108 -11.97 0.94 -14.86
N ASP A 109 -11.36 0.34 -15.87
CA ASP A 109 -10.16 0.87 -16.54
C ASP A 109 -9.05 1.25 -15.54
N GLY A 110 -8.89 0.41 -14.51
CA GLY A 110 -7.92 0.60 -13.43
C GLY A 110 -8.26 1.70 -12.41
N VAL A 111 -9.44 2.33 -12.49
CA VAL A 111 -9.90 3.40 -11.58
C VAL A 111 -10.89 2.87 -10.56
N LEU A 112 -10.59 3.06 -9.28
CA LEU A 112 -11.47 2.72 -8.16
C LEU A 112 -12.46 3.86 -7.88
N ARG A 113 -13.75 3.53 -7.86
CA ARG A 113 -14.85 4.46 -7.55
C ARG A 113 -15.78 3.91 -6.48
N GLN A 114 -16.24 4.79 -5.60
CA GLN A 114 -17.35 4.57 -4.67
C GLN A 114 -18.49 5.53 -5.07
N GLY A 115 -19.53 5.00 -5.71
CA GLY A 115 -20.52 5.82 -6.40
C GLY A 115 -19.86 6.73 -7.44
N SER A 116 -20.13 8.03 -7.38
CA SER A 116 -19.54 9.05 -8.27
C SER A 116 -18.09 9.43 -7.90
N HIS A 117 -17.61 9.04 -6.72
CA HIS A 117 -16.34 9.53 -6.20
C HIS A 117 -15.19 8.60 -6.55
N ARG A 118 -14.11 9.16 -7.11
CA ARG A 118 -12.83 8.45 -7.23
C ARG A 118 -12.19 8.25 -5.86
N ARG A 119 -11.39 7.19 -5.73
CA ARG A 119 -10.72 6.80 -4.50
C ARG A 119 -9.22 6.60 -4.73
N ASP A 120 -8.62 7.46 -5.54
CA ASP A 120 -7.20 7.37 -5.91
C ASP A 120 -6.30 7.48 -4.68
N GLU A 121 -6.59 8.40 -3.75
CA GLU A 121 -5.83 8.55 -2.49
C GLU A 121 -5.76 7.26 -1.65
N ALA A 122 -6.84 6.46 -1.67
CA ALA A 122 -6.84 5.18 -0.95
C ALA A 122 -5.89 4.18 -1.64
N LEU A 123 -5.86 4.15 -2.97
CA LEU A 123 -4.94 3.31 -3.72
C LEU A 123 -3.49 3.77 -3.53
N ASP A 124 -3.23 5.08 -3.60
CA ASP A 124 -1.90 5.67 -3.41
C ASP A 124 -1.35 5.37 -2.01
N GLY A 125 -2.22 5.43 -0.99
CA GLY A 125 -1.87 5.02 0.37
C GLY A 125 -1.41 3.57 0.44
N VAL A 126 -2.14 2.64 -0.19
CA VAL A 126 -1.80 1.21 -0.19
C VAL A 126 -0.53 0.94 -1.01
N ALA A 127 -0.38 1.58 -2.17
CA ALA A 127 0.82 1.47 -3.00
C ALA A 127 2.05 1.96 -2.23
N ARG A 128 1.94 3.09 -1.53
CA ARG A 128 3.01 3.63 -0.70
C ARG A 128 3.35 2.71 0.46
N ALA A 129 2.36 2.19 1.16
CA ALA A 129 2.57 1.24 2.25
C ALA A 129 3.30 -0.03 1.79
N ALA A 130 2.95 -0.56 0.61
CA ALA A 130 3.64 -1.70 0.03
C ALA A 130 5.10 -1.38 -0.35
N ALA A 131 5.36 -0.19 -0.90
CA ALA A 131 6.73 0.25 -1.21
C ALA A 131 7.58 0.46 0.06
N ASP A 132 7.00 1.08 1.09
CA ASP A 132 7.65 1.28 2.39
C ASP A 132 7.95 -0.06 3.08
N MET A 133 7.02 -1.02 2.99
CA MET A 133 7.25 -2.39 3.47
C MET A 133 8.37 -3.08 2.69
N ALA A 134 8.37 -2.97 1.36
CA ALA A 134 9.42 -3.56 0.52
C ALA A 134 10.81 -3.02 0.87
N ALA A 135 10.92 -1.75 1.24
CA ALA A 135 12.19 -1.14 1.64
C ALA A 135 12.81 -1.80 2.88
N LEU A 136 11.99 -2.35 3.79
CA LEU A 136 12.46 -3.10 4.96
C LEU A 136 12.98 -4.51 4.62
N LEU A 137 12.65 -5.03 3.44
CA LEU A 137 13.03 -6.39 3.06
C LEU A 137 14.41 -6.45 2.39
N PRO A 138 15.11 -7.60 2.53
CA PRO A 138 16.31 -7.88 1.74
C PRO A 138 16.04 -7.70 0.23
N PRO A 139 17.01 -7.19 -0.56
CA PRO A 139 16.82 -6.90 -2.00
C PRO A 139 16.15 -8.01 -2.81
N ARG A 140 16.51 -9.27 -2.54
CA ARG A 140 15.97 -10.47 -3.21
C ARG A 140 14.45 -10.67 -3.04
N HIS A 141 13.85 -10.06 -2.02
CA HIS A 141 12.44 -10.23 -1.67
C HIS A 141 11.58 -9.00 -1.96
N ARG A 142 12.17 -7.87 -2.37
CA ARG A 142 11.45 -6.60 -2.55
C ARG A 142 10.36 -6.69 -3.63
N SER A 143 10.66 -7.34 -4.75
CA SER A 143 9.69 -7.56 -5.85
C SER A 143 8.55 -8.51 -5.48
N ALA A 144 8.67 -9.27 -4.39
CA ALA A 144 7.60 -10.12 -3.88
C ALA A 144 6.59 -9.36 -3.00
N THR A 145 6.79 -8.05 -2.77
CA THR A 145 5.91 -7.21 -1.96
C THR A 145 4.82 -6.56 -2.81
N ARG A 146 3.57 -6.58 -2.34
CA ARG A 146 2.45 -5.95 -3.05
C ARG A 146 1.39 -5.39 -2.11
N GLY A 147 0.61 -4.44 -2.62
CA GLY A 147 -0.52 -3.84 -1.92
C GLY A 147 -1.86 -4.42 -2.38
N VAL A 148 -2.75 -4.67 -1.43
CA VAL A 148 -4.14 -5.09 -1.67
C VAL A 148 -5.07 -4.18 -0.88
N LEU A 149 -6.11 -3.68 -1.54
CA LEU A 149 -7.23 -3.01 -0.87
C LEU A 149 -8.40 -3.99 -0.78
N CYS A 150 -8.74 -4.40 0.44
CA CYS A 150 -9.81 -5.34 0.71
C CYS A 150 -11.11 -4.62 1.09
N LEU A 151 -12.19 -4.86 0.36
CA LEU A 151 -13.52 -4.34 0.66
C LEU A 151 -14.23 -5.29 1.64
N ALA A 152 -14.34 -4.88 2.91
CA ALA A 152 -14.84 -5.73 3.98
C ALA A 152 -16.32 -6.13 3.82
N ALA A 153 -17.15 -5.19 3.35
CA ALA A 153 -18.59 -5.37 3.16
C ALA A 153 -18.99 -5.63 1.69
N GLN A 154 -18.03 -5.91 0.80
CA GLN A 154 -18.33 -6.13 -0.62
C GLN A 154 -17.77 -7.45 -1.11
N ARG A 155 -18.47 -8.02 -2.10
CA ARG A 155 -18.00 -9.15 -2.91
C ARG A 155 -17.34 -8.60 -4.16
N GLY A 156 -16.34 -9.29 -4.67
CA GLY A 156 -15.66 -8.83 -5.87
C GLY A 156 -14.40 -9.62 -6.13
N ARG A 157 -14.32 -10.17 -7.34
CA ARG A 157 -13.09 -10.81 -7.83
C ARG A 157 -11.94 -9.79 -7.82
N PRO A 158 -10.69 -10.25 -7.67
CA PRO A 158 -9.52 -9.38 -7.75
C PRO A 158 -9.53 -8.52 -9.01
N ALA A 159 -9.44 -7.21 -8.84
CA ALA A 159 -9.40 -6.23 -9.92
C ALA A 159 -8.13 -5.38 -9.80
N PRO A 160 -7.18 -5.46 -10.76
CA PRO A 160 -6.00 -4.61 -10.74
C PRO A 160 -6.35 -3.15 -11.02
N THR A 161 -5.58 -2.24 -10.45
CA THR A 161 -5.73 -0.79 -10.64
C THR A 161 -4.49 -0.19 -11.30
N ALA A 162 -4.61 1.03 -11.82
CA ALA A 162 -3.48 1.76 -12.40
C ALA A 162 -2.36 2.06 -11.39
N ALA A 163 -2.67 2.08 -10.09
CA ALA A 163 -1.70 2.27 -9.01
C ALA A 163 -0.90 0.99 -8.66
N GLY A 164 -1.10 -0.11 -9.38
CA GLY A 164 -0.46 -1.40 -9.06
C GLY A 164 -1.03 -2.10 -7.82
N VAL A 165 -2.15 -1.60 -7.28
CA VAL A 165 -2.87 -2.19 -6.15
C VAL A 165 -4.01 -3.06 -6.69
N VAL A 166 -4.20 -4.24 -6.10
CA VAL A 166 -5.36 -5.08 -6.40
C VAL A 166 -6.49 -4.77 -5.41
N VAL A 167 -7.68 -4.49 -5.93
CA VAL A 167 -8.90 -4.36 -5.13
C VAL A 167 -9.63 -5.69 -5.13
N VAL A 168 -10.03 -6.17 -3.96
CA VAL A 168 -10.70 -7.48 -3.82
C VAL A 168 -11.76 -7.44 -2.73
N GLY A 169 -12.85 -8.19 -2.90
CA GLY A 169 -13.84 -8.39 -1.85
C GLY A 169 -13.34 -9.38 -0.79
N ARG A 170 -13.79 -9.22 0.46
CA ARG A 170 -13.36 -10.05 1.60
C ARG A 170 -13.48 -11.56 1.35
N GLU A 171 -14.57 -12.01 0.72
CA GLU A 171 -14.82 -13.43 0.43
C GLU A 171 -13.82 -14.03 -0.59
N ASP A 172 -13.23 -13.20 -1.44
CA ASP A 172 -12.29 -13.60 -2.48
C ASP A 172 -10.82 -13.42 -2.06
N LEU A 173 -10.56 -12.71 -0.96
CA LEU A 173 -9.22 -12.33 -0.49
C LEU A 173 -8.30 -13.55 -0.28
N ALA A 174 -8.72 -14.52 0.53
CA ALA A 174 -7.89 -15.68 0.83
C ALA A 174 -7.63 -16.55 -0.42
N ARG A 175 -8.63 -16.67 -1.31
CA ARG A 175 -8.45 -17.36 -2.60
C ARG A 175 -7.42 -16.65 -3.47
N HIS A 176 -7.50 -15.32 -3.55
CA HIS A 176 -6.57 -14.51 -4.32
C HIS A 176 -5.13 -14.63 -3.82
N LEU A 177 -4.90 -14.53 -2.51
CA LEU A 177 -3.56 -14.64 -1.93
C LEU A 177 -2.96 -16.04 -2.17
N ARG A 178 -3.78 -17.10 -2.06
CA ARG A 178 -3.32 -18.47 -2.38
C ARG A 178 -3.01 -18.70 -3.85
N SER A 179 -3.62 -17.94 -4.77
CA SER A 179 -3.34 -18.06 -6.21
C SER A 179 -2.10 -17.30 -6.67
N LEU A 180 -1.45 -16.54 -5.78
CA LEU A 180 -0.25 -15.80 -6.14
C LEU A 180 0.92 -16.75 -6.47
N PRO A 181 1.81 -16.39 -7.41
CA PRO A 181 3.01 -17.17 -7.70
C PRO A 181 3.83 -17.39 -6.44
N ARG A 182 4.30 -18.63 -6.23
CA ARG A 182 5.10 -18.97 -5.05
C ARG A 182 6.52 -18.42 -5.22
N THR A 183 6.85 -17.37 -4.49
CA THR A 183 8.14 -16.68 -4.51
C THR A 183 8.95 -16.88 -3.24
N LEU A 184 8.32 -17.24 -2.12
CA LEU A 184 8.98 -17.46 -0.83
C LEU A 184 8.95 -18.94 -0.42
N SER A 185 10.08 -19.43 0.08
CA SER A 185 10.17 -20.73 0.77
C SER A 185 9.60 -20.62 2.19
N ALA A 186 9.27 -21.76 2.81
CA ALA A 186 8.80 -21.76 4.21
C ALA A 186 9.82 -21.12 5.16
N ALA A 187 11.11 -21.43 4.99
CA ALA A 187 12.18 -20.82 5.78
C ALA A 187 12.25 -19.30 5.59
N ALA A 188 12.09 -18.81 4.35
CA ALA A 188 12.06 -17.36 4.09
C ALA A 188 10.82 -16.70 4.71
N VAL A 189 9.66 -17.37 4.72
CA VAL A 189 8.45 -16.88 5.40
C VAL A 189 8.72 -16.72 6.90
N ASP A 190 9.31 -17.72 7.55
CA ASP A 190 9.59 -17.66 8.99
C ASP A 190 10.66 -16.60 9.31
N GLU A 191 11.75 -16.51 8.53
CA GLU A 191 12.80 -15.49 8.64
C GLU A 191 12.22 -14.06 8.53
N LEU A 192 11.45 -13.79 7.47
CA LEU A 192 10.86 -12.48 7.24
C LEU A 192 9.80 -12.14 8.29
N THR A 193 9.01 -13.11 8.73
CA THR A 193 8.02 -12.90 9.78
C THR A 193 8.69 -12.50 11.09
N ALA A 194 9.77 -13.17 11.48
CA ALA A 194 10.52 -12.83 12.68
C ALA A 194 11.13 -11.43 12.59
N ALA A 195 11.79 -11.11 11.46
CA ALA A 195 12.41 -9.80 11.23
C ALA A 195 11.39 -8.65 11.23
N LEU A 196 10.25 -8.82 10.54
CA LEU A 196 9.20 -7.82 10.49
C LEU A 196 8.48 -7.66 11.83
N ARG A 197 8.28 -8.74 12.59
CA ARG A 197 7.74 -8.66 13.94
C ARG A 197 8.59 -7.76 14.83
N ASP A 198 9.91 -7.99 14.83
CA ASP A 198 10.85 -7.21 15.64
C ASP A 198 10.83 -5.72 15.26
N GLN A 199 10.86 -5.40 13.97
CA GLN A 199 10.89 -4.02 13.48
C GLN A 199 9.57 -3.26 13.68
N LEU A 200 8.42 -3.96 13.59
CA LEU A 200 7.12 -3.32 13.54
C LEU A 200 6.35 -3.33 14.87
N ASP A 201 6.79 -4.12 15.86
CA ASP A 201 6.17 -4.20 17.20
C ASP A 201 6.66 -3.14 18.20
N GLY A 202 7.66 -2.33 17.82
CA GLY A 202 8.22 -1.28 18.67
C GLY A 202 7.27 -0.10 18.95
N ALA A 203 7.57 0.65 20.02
CA ALA A 203 6.86 1.90 20.34
C ALA A 203 7.02 2.98 19.25
N THR A 204 8.07 2.86 18.44
CA THR A 204 8.43 3.81 17.38
C THR A 204 8.36 3.10 16.04
N SER A 205 7.77 3.74 15.02
CA SER A 205 7.77 3.20 13.66
C SER A 205 9.22 3.06 13.16
N PRO A 206 9.57 1.94 12.50
CA PRO A 206 10.92 1.78 11.99
C PRO A 206 11.19 2.86 10.96
N ALA A 207 12.37 3.47 11.03
CA ALA A 207 12.82 4.37 9.98
C ALA A 207 12.92 3.57 8.67
N LEU A 208 12.54 4.20 7.56
CA LEU A 208 12.92 3.65 6.27
C LEU A 208 14.44 3.68 6.19
N PRO A 209 15.09 2.65 5.62
CA PRO A 209 16.49 2.76 5.28
C PRO A 209 16.68 4.02 4.45
N GLU A 210 17.69 4.82 4.77
CA GLU A 210 18.16 5.85 3.84
C GLU A 210 18.32 5.17 2.47
N PRO A 211 17.79 5.76 1.38
CA PRO A 211 18.13 5.26 0.05
C PRO A 211 19.66 5.18 0.04
N ALA A 212 20.20 4.00 -0.30
CA ALA A 212 21.63 3.86 -0.43
C ALA A 212 22.09 5.05 -1.28
N GLN A 213 22.93 5.91 -0.72
CA GLN A 213 23.70 6.82 -1.54
C GLN A 213 24.56 5.89 -2.37
N ASP A 214 24.04 5.48 -3.53
CA ASP A 214 24.81 4.78 -4.52
C ASP A 214 25.99 5.70 -4.79
N ALA A 215 27.14 5.35 -4.20
CA ALA A 215 28.41 5.87 -4.65
C ALA A 215 28.38 5.68 -6.16
N PRO A 216 28.54 6.75 -6.97
CA PRO A 216 28.26 6.71 -8.39
C PRO A 216 29.04 5.56 -8.99
N ASP A 217 28.31 4.54 -9.44
CA ASP A 217 28.87 3.37 -10.07
C ASP A 217 29.70 3.85 -11.27
N ARG A 218 31.03 3.80 -11.12
CA ARG A 218 31.99 4.33 -12.10
C ARG A 218 31.82 3.64 -13.47
N GLY A 219 31.12 2.49 -13.53
CA GLY A 219 30.83 1.76 -14.75
C GLY A 219 29.73 2.38 -15.62
N VAL A 220 28.67 2.94 -15.03
CA VAL A 220 27.49 3.38 -15.81
C VAL A 220 27.74 4.72 -16.52
N ARG A 221 28.57 5.59 -15.95
CA ARG A 221 28.96 6.86 -16.60
C ARG A 221 29.79 6.65 -17.87
N LEU A 222 30.61 5.60 -17.95
CA LEU A 222 31.41 5.35 -19.14
C LEU A 222 30.54 4.88 -20.31
N VAL A 223 29.55 4.04 -20.05
CA VAL A 223 28.63 3.52 -21.07
C VAL A 223 27.70 4.63 -21.59
N LEU A 224 27.11 5.44 -20.70
CA LEU A 224 26.26 6.56 -21.15
C LEU A 224 27.07 7.65 -21.86
N ALA A 225 28.27 7.98 -21.39
CA ALA A 225 29.12 8.98 -22.05
C ALA A 225 29.60 8.50 -23.42
N LEU A 226 30.02 7.23 -23.58
CA LEU A 226 30.38 6.68 -24.89
C LEU A 226 29.17 6.69 -25.85
N THR A 227 27.98 6.34 -25.36
CA THR A 227 26.77 6.30 -26.20
C THR A 227 26.40 7.69 -26.70
N VAL A 228 26.47 8.71 -25.83
CA VAL A 228 26.19 10.11 -26.22
C VAL A 228 27.25 10.66 -27.18
N VAL A 229 28.53 10.37 -26.95
CA VAL A 229 29.61 10.79 -27.87
C VAL A 229 29.47 10.12 -29.24
N LEU A 230 29.11 8.84 -29.30
CA LEU A 230 28.91 8.12 -30.57
C LEU A 230 27.72 8.68 -31.36
N VAL A 231 26.60 8.98 -30.68
CA VAL A 231 25.41 9.58 -31.30
C VAL A 231 25.70 11.00 -31.82
N VAL A 232 26.42 11.83 -31.05
CA VAL A 232 26.81 13.18 -31.50
C VAL A 232 27.80 13.12 -32.67
N ALA A 233 28.78 12.21 -32.65
CA ALA A 233 29.72 12.04 -33.76
C ALA A 233 29.04 11.58 -35.05
N LEU A 234 28.04 10.68 -34.96
CA LEU A 234 27.24 10.25 -36.11
C LEU A 234 26.34 11.36 -36.65
N LEU A 235 25.77 12.22 -35.78
CA LEU A 235 24.96 13.36 -36.20
C LEU A 235 25.82 14.47 -36.85
N VAL A 236 26.99 14.78 -36.29
CA VAL A 236 27.91 15.79 -36.84
C VAL A 236 28.58 15.28 -38.13
N GLY A 237 29.02 14.02 -38.16
CA GLY A 237 29.58 13.39 -39.35
C GLY A 237 28.57 13.23 -40.49
N GLY A 238 27.32 12.87 -40.16
CA GLY A 238 26.22 12.80 -41.13
C GLY A 238 25.83 14.17 -41.69
N PHE A 239 25.86 15.22 -40.86
CA PHE A 239 25.58 16.58 -41.31
C PHE A 239 26.67 17.13 -42.23
N ALA A 240 27.95 16.87 -41.95
CA ALA A 240 29.06 17.27 -42.81
C ALA A 240 29.01 16.58 -44.19
N ALA A 241 28.67 15.28 -44.22
CA ALA A 241 28.52 14.54 -45.48
C ALA A 241 27.34 15.07 -46.33
N PHE A 242 26.21 15.43 -45.69
CA PHE A 242 25.05 16.00 -46.38
C PHE A 242 25.33 17.37 -47.01
N VAL A 243 26.05 18.25 -46.30
CA VAL A 243 26.41 19.59 -46.80
C VAL A 243 27.41 19.50 -47.97
N SER A 244 28.38 18.58 -47.91
CA SER A 244 29.31 18.35 -49.01
C SER A 244 28.64 17.82 -50.29
N GLN A 245 27.55 17.05 -50.15
CA GLN A 245 26.82 16.48 -51.29
C GLN A 245 25.89 17.51 -51.96
N GLN A 246 25.37 18.50 -51.22
CA GLN A 246 24.59 19.60 -51.81
C GLN A 246 25.47 20.66 -52.51
N LEU A 247 26.67 20.93 -52.02
CA LEU A 247 27.58 21.91 -52.62
C LEU A 247 28.26 21.41 -53.91
N GLY A 248 28.29 20.10 -54.15
CA GLY A 248 28.83 19.50 -55.38
C GLY A 248 27.85 19.41 -56.56
N ALA A 249 26.57 19.76 -56.37
CA ALA A 249 25.53 19.62 -57.40
C ALA A 249 25.13 20.96 -58.07
N ALA A 250 25.85 22.04 -57.79
CA ALA A 250 25.58 23.39 -58.32
C ALA A 250 26.78 24.01 -59.06
N GLY A 251 27.63 23.18 -59.66
CA GLY A 251 28.74 23.58 -60.53
C GLY A 251 28.61 22.95 -61.92
#